data_AF-A0A7L3WAT8-F1
#
_entry.id   AF-A0A7L3WAT8-F1
#
_cell.length_a   1.000
_cell.length_b   1.000
_cell.length_c   1.000
_cell.angle_alpha   90.00
_cell.angle_beta   90.00
_cell.angle_gamma   90.00
#
_symmetry.space_group_name_H-M   'P 1'
#
loop_
_entity.id
_entity.type
_entity.pdbx_description
1 polymer ?
#
loop_
_entity_poly.entity_id
_entity_poly.type
_entity_poly.pdbx_seq_one_letter_code
_entity_poly.pdbx_strand_id
1 'polypeptide(L)'
;GLMDHKLVLHQLRCNGVLEGIRICRKGFPNRLLYGDFKQRYHLLSAGVIKEGQFMDSRRACEKLLSSIEIDHTQYKFGHTKVFFKAGLLGVLEEMRDDCLGQLITQTQALCRGYLRRLQLKRMFDQRSSIFCIQYNIRAFMNVKQWPWMKLYFKLKPLLKSVETEKEMATMKENFERMKEELANSESKRKELEERTVCLVQEKKDLQLQVQAENENLADAEERCDQLIKTKFQLEVRIKEVTEKLEDEEEINADLAARKRKLEDECSELKKDIDDLELTLAKAEKEKHATENKALFISAICMFNNSCSVKNLTEEMTGLDETAVKLVKEKKVLQEAHQQALDDLRDVEEKVSTFTKAKVKLEQQVNQVERSLEEERKGCLDLERTKRKLEADLKLAQETIVDLENEKQHLDEKLRKKDLEFNQLQNKNEEQQNSDMLLQKKIRELQA
;
A
#
# COMPACT_ATOMS: atom_id res chain seq x y z
N GLY A 1 -10.41 41.72 -10.39
CA GLY A 1 -11.05 40.86 -9.39
C GLY A 1 -12.56 40.91 -9.52
N LEU A 2 -13.12 40.38 -10.62
CA LEU A 2 -14.57 40.15 -10.71
C LEU A 2 -14.87 38.87 -9.90
N MET A 3 -15.83 38.93 -8.98
CA MET A 3 -16.24 37.81 -8.11
C MET A 3 -17.77 37.65 -8.17
N ASP A 4 -18.25 36.46 -8.55
CA ASP A 4 -19.68 36.13 -8.48
C ASP A 4 -20.05 35.62 -7.09
N HIS A 5 -20.87 36.42 -6.40
CA HIS A 5 -21.25 36.19 -5.02
C HIS A 5 -22.18 34.99 -4.86
N LYS A 6 -23.02 34.67 -5.86
CA LYS A 6 -23.95 33.54 -5.78
C LYS A 6 -23.23 32.21 -5.90
N LEU A 7 -22.27 32.14 -6.81
CA LEU A 7 -21.40 30.97 -6.98
C LEU A 7 -20.56 30.73 -5.73
N VAL A 8 -19.93 31.77 -5.19
CA VAL A 8 -19.13 31.68 -3.96
C VAL A 8 -19.97 31.25 -2.77
N LEU A 9 -21.19 31.80 -2.61
CA LEU A 9 -22.07 31.41 -1.52
C LEU A 9 -22.47 29.93 -1.60
N HIS A 10 -22.75 29.42 -2.81
CA HIS A 10 -23.02 27.99 -3.02
C HIS A 10 -21.80 27.14 -2.67
N GLN A 11 -20.61 27.51 -3.14
CA GLN A 11 -19.35 26.81 -2.83
C GLN A 11 -19.05 26.78 -1.32
N LEU A 12 -19.22 27.90 -0.60
CA LEU A 12 -18.97 27.98 0.84
C LEU A 12 -19.91 27.06 1.65
N ARG A 13 -21.14 26.85 1.16
CA ARG A 13 -22.11 25.94 1.80
C ARG A 13 -21.80 24.48 1.47
N CYS A 14 -21.61 24.14 0.20
CA CYS A 14 -21.37 22.76 -0.23
C CYS A 14 -20.03 22.21 0.31
N ASN A 15 -19.01 23.07 0.43
CA ASN A 15 -17.72 22.68 1.01
C ASN A 15 -17.72 22.69 2.54
N GLY A 16 -18.85 23.01 3.19
CA GLY A 16 -18.96 23.06 4.66
C GLY A 16 -18.02 24.08 5.31
N VAL A 17 -17.70 25.18 4.62
CA VAL A 17 -16.74 26.18 5.11
C VAL A 17 -17.26 26.86 6.38
N LEU A 18 -18.58 27.09 6.47
CA LEU A 18 -19.19 27.67 7.67
C LEU A 18 -19.06 26.75 8.88
N GLU A 19 -19.29 25.45 8.70
CA GLU A 19 -19.11 24.41 9.72
C GLU A 19 -17.64 24.29 10.11
N GLY A 20 -16.72 24.32 9.14
CA GLY A 20 -15.27 24.34 9.36
C GLY A 20 -14.84 25.54 10.20
N ILE A 21 -15.27 26.75 9.85
CA ILE A 21 -14.99 27.96 10.63
C ILE A 21 -15.60 27.85 12.04
N ARG A 22 -16.83 27.35 12.17
CA ARG A 22 -17.51 27.18 13.46
C ARG A 22 -16.74 26.24 14.40
N ILE A 23 -16.21 25.14 13.86
CA ILE A 23 -15.37 24.19 14.60
C ILE A 23 -14.00 24.81 14.91
N CYS A 24 -13.34 25.46 13.96
CA CYS A 24 -12.04 26.12 14.19
C CYS A 24 -12.13 27.24 15.24
N ARG A 25 -13.26 27.96 15.33
CA ARG A 25 -13.48 29.00 16.34
C ARG A 25 -13.70 28.44 17.74
N LYS A 26 -14.36 27.29 17.86
CA LYS A 26 -14.57 26.59 19.14
C LYS A 26 -13.37 25.73 19.54
N GLY A 27 -12.63 25.24 18.56
CA GLY A 27 -11.52 24.32 18.72
C GLY A 27 -10.17 25.02 18.88
N PHE A 28 -9.13 24.19 18.87
CA PHE A 28 -7.74 24.60 19.05
C PHE A 28 -6.93 24.04 17.87
N PRO A 29 -6.73 24.84 16.80
CA PRO A 29 -6.09 24.37 15.57
C PRO A 29 -4.61 24.02 15.77
N ASN A 30 -3.92 24.73 16.66
CA ASN A 30 -2.49 24.54 16.90
C ASN A 30 -2.25 23.56 18.05
N ARG A 31 -1.32 22.61 17.89
CA ARG A 31 -1.04 21.54 18.86
C ARG A 31 0.46 21.32 18.96
N LEU A 32 1.01 21.37 20.17
CA LEU A 32 2.43 21.14 20.43
C LEU A 32 2.63 20.07 21.49
N LEU A 33 3.67 19.25 21.34
CA LEU A 33 4.10 18.32 22.38
C LEU A 33 4.64 19.10 23.57
N TYR A 34 4.46 18.56 24.79
CA TYR A 34 4.94 19.22 26.00
C TYR A 34 6.46 19.40 26.02
N GLY A 35 7.22 18.42 25.50
CA GLY A 35 8.69 18.53 25.38
C GLY A 35 9.10 19.71 24.51
N ASP A 36 8.53 19.79 23.31
CA ASP A 36 8.82 20.85 22.34
C ASP A 36 8.42 22.22 22.87
N PHE A 37 7.22 22.34 23.47
CA PHE A 37 6.75 23.61 24.05
C PHE A 37 7.68 24.06 25.18
N LYS A 38 8.01 23.14 26.11
CA LYS A 38 8.93 23.43 27.22
C LYS A 38 10.28 23.91 26.68
N GLN A 39 10.88 23.20 25.72
CA GLN A 39 12.18 23.56 25.16
C GLN A 39 12.15 24.91 24.43
N ARG A 40 11.10 25.14 23.63
CA ARG A 40 10.97 26.34 22.79
C ARG A 40 10.76 27.60 23.61
N TYR A 41 9.87 27.55 24.61
CA TYR A 41 9.45 28.71 25.39
C TYR A 41 10.08 28.79 26.78
N HIS A 42 11.06 27.94 27.09
CA HIS A 42 11.77 27.96 28.38
C HIS A 42 12.30 29.36 28.73
N LEU A 43 12.79 30.07 27.72
CA LEU A 43 13.40 31.40 27.85
C LEU A 43 12.41 32.49 28.27
N LEU A 44 11.11 32.32 28.02
CA LEU A 44 10.09 33.31 28.37
C LEU A 44 9.91 33.49 29.88
N SER A 45 10.35 32.52 30.69
CA SER A 45 10.28 32.64 32.15
C SER A 45 11.45 31.93 32.81
N ALA A 46 12.64 32.52 32.66
CA ALA A 46 13.92 32.03 33.18
C ALA A 46 13.99 31.87 34.72
N GLY A 47 12.96 32.27 35.48
CA GLY A 47 12.88 32.09 36.94
C GLY A 47 11.91 31.02 37.43
N VAL A 48 11.04 30.50 36.57
CA VAL A 48 9.90 29.64 37.00
C VAL A 48 10.28 28.16 37.06
N ILE A 49 11.23 27.75 36.22
CA ILE A 49 11.78 26.39 36.19
C ILE A 49 13.24 26.51 36.65
N LYS A 50 13.51 26.11 37.90
CA LYS A 50 14.88 26.09 38.44
C LYS A 50 15.74 25.11 37.64
N GLU A 51 16.90 25.56 37.17
CA GLU A 51 17.88 24.71 36.49
C GLU A 51 18.29 23.52 37.39
N GLY A 52 18.34 22.31 36.82
CA GLY A 52 18.76 21.09 37.51
C GLY A 52 17.67 20.29 38.22
N GLN A 53 16.45 20.82 38.40
CA GLN A 53 15.33 20.04 38.91
C GLN A 53 14.57 19.36 37.77
N PHE A 54 14.56 18.03 37.73
CA PHE A 54 13.73 17.30 36.78
C PHE A 54 12.25 17.59 37.06
N MET A 55 11.64 18.37 36.17
CA MET A 55 10.22 18.68 36.20
C MET A 55 9.56 18.05 34.98
N ASP A 56 8.49 17.30 35.25
CA ASP A 56 7.61 16.74 34.23
C ASP A 56 7.21 17.82 33.22
N SER A 57 7.32 17.48 31.93
CA SER A 57 7.15 18.42 30.81
C SER A 57 5.77 19.06 30.82
N ARG A 58 4.73 18.32 31.22
CA ARG A 58 3.38 18.87 31.35
C ARG A 58 3.32 19.95 32.44
N ARG A 59 3.80 19.64 33.65
CA ARG A 59 3.84 20.60 34.78
C ARG A 59 4.70 21.83 34.46
N ALA A 60 5.79 21.63 33.73
CA ALA A 60 6.64 22.73 33.26
C ALA A 60 5.87 23.66 32.30
N CYS A 61 5.11 23.10 31.35
CA CYS A 61 4.26 23.88 30.45
C CYS A 61 3.14 24.60 31.19
N GLU A 62 2.51 23.96 32.17
CA GLU A 62 1.47 24.56 33.02
C GLU A 62 2.02 25.78 33.78
N LYS A 63 3.20 25.65 34.38
CA LYS A 63 3.85 26.76 35.08
C LYS A 63 4.28 27.89 34.14
N LEU A 64 4.86 27.57 32.98
CA LEU A 64 5.26 28.56 31.98
C LEU A 64 4.06 29.35 31.44
N LEU A 65 2.96 28.68 31.13
CA LEU A 65 1.76 29.37 30.66
C LEU A 65 1.04 30.14 31.78
N SER A 66 1.23 29.74 33.04
CA SER A 66 0.69 30.48 34.19
C SER A 66 1.53 31.70 34.58
N SER A 67 2.83 31.72 34.24
CA SER A 67 3.69 32.87 34.49
C SER A 67 3.58 33.95 33.43
N ILE A 68 3.04 33.63 32.26
CA ILE A 68 2.72 34.59 31.21
C ILE A 68 1.26 34.99 31.39
N GLU A 69 0.95 36.28 31.35
CA GLU A 69 -0.42 36.81 31.50
C GLU A 69 -1.29 36.55 30.25
N ILE A 70 -1.57 35.27 29.98
CA ILE A 70 -2.40 34.82 28.85
C ILE A 70 -3.74 34.32 29.38
N ASP A 71 -4.82 34.67 28.67
CA ASP A 71 -6.15 34.15 28.96
C ASP A 71 -6.22 32.61 28.84
N HIS A 72 -6.63 31.95 29.92
CA HIS A 72 -6.81 30.50 30.02
C HIS A 72 -7.86 29.92 29.04
N THR A 73 -8.69 30.75 28.38
CA THR A 73 -9.59 30.26 27.32
C THR A 73 -8.90 30.06 25.97
N GLN A 74 -7.69 30.58 25.80
CA GLN A 74 -6.94 30.55 24.54
C GLN A 74 -6.10 29.27 24.38
N TYR A 75 -5.95 28.48 25.43
CA TYR A 75 -5.23 27.21 25.38
C TYR A 75 -5.89 26.12 26.22
N LYS A 76 -5.57 24.85 25.93
CA LYS A 76 -6.01 23.68 26.70
C LYS A 76 -4.92 22.63 26.80
N PHE A 77 -4.87 21.95 27.94
CA PHE A 77 -3.96 20.83 28.18
C PHE A 77 -4.64 19.51 27.82
N GLY A 78 -4.00 18.71 26.96
CA GLY A 78 -4.35 17.32 26.73
C GLY A 78 -3.41 16.37 27.48
N HIS A 79 -3.46 15.07 27.15
CA HIS A 79 -2.60 14.07 27.79
C HIS A 79 -1.12 14.21 27.42
N THR A 80 -0.82 14.42 26.13
CA THR A 80 0.57 14.48 25.61
C THR A 80 0.91 15.83 24.97
N LYS A 81 -0.11 16.64 24.68
CA LYS A 81 0.01 17.88 23.90
C LYS A 81 -0.75 19.02 24.57
N VAL A 82 -0.25 20.24 24.36
CA VAL A 82 -0.95 21.49 24.63
C VAL A 82 -1.55 22.02 23.33
N PHE A 83 -2.74 22.60 23.44
CA PHE A 83 -3.58 23.04 22.33
C PHE A 83 -3.77 24.55 22.43
N PHE A 84 -3.62 25.27 21.32
CA PHE A 84 -3.74 26.73 21.26
C PHE A 84 -4.77 27.16 20.23
N LYS A 85 -5.48 28.24 20.53
CA LYS A 85 -6.29 28.97 19.55
C LYS A 85 -5.40 29.63 18.49
N ALA A 86 -6.00 29.98 17.37
CA ALA A 86 -5.32 30.75 16.33
C ALA A 86 -4.87 32.11 16.90
N GLY A 87 -3.68 32.58 16.50
CA GLY A 87 -3.11 33.85 16.94
C GLY A 87 -2.24 33.75 18.20
N LEU A 88 -2.65 32.98 19.22
CA LEU A 88 -1.90 32.92 20.49
C LEU A 88 -0.45 32.45 20.32
N LEU A 89 -0.22 31.47 19.44
CA LEU A 89 1.14 30.96 19.20
C LEU A 89 2.05 32.03 18.56
N GLY A 90 1.49 32.92 17.73
CA GLY A 90 2.23 34.04 17.15
C GLY A 90 2.70 35.02 18.22
N VAL A 91 1.83 35.35 19.18
CA VAL A 91 2.17 36.21 20.33
C VAL A 91 3.28 35.58 21.17
N LEU A 92 3.20 34.27 21.43
CA LEU A 92 4.25 33.55 22.16
C LEU A 92 5.60 33.54 21.42
N GLU A 93 5.59 33.46 20.09
CA GLU A 93 6.82 33.58 19.30
C GLU A 93 7.40 35.00 19.33
N GLU A 94 6.56 36.03 19.22
CA GLU A 94 7.01 37.42 19.26
C GLU A 94 7.68 37.76 20.61
N MET A 95 7.05 37.38 21.73
CA MET A 95 7.65 37.52 23.07
C MET A 95 8.99 36.78 23.18
N ARG A 96 9.11 35.63 22.52
CA ARG A 96 10.33 34.81 22.55
C ARG A 96 11.44 35.46 21.73
N ASP A 97 11.10 35.99 20.57
CA ASP A 97 12.03 36.68 19.68
C ASP A 97 12.60 37.94 20.34
N ASP A 98 11.80 38.68 21.11
CA ASP A 98 12.27 39.81 21.91
C ASP A 98 13.31 39.39 22.96
N CYS A 99 13.02 38.34 23.74
CA CYS A 99 13.97 37.80 24.72
C CYS A 99 15.25 37.29 24.05
N LEU A 100 15.12 36.57 22.93
CA LEU A 100 16.25 36.07 22.15
C LEU A 100 17.09 37.21 21.57
N GLY A 101 16.45 38.29 21.08
CA GLY A 101 17.13 39.46 20.56
C GLY A 101 18.08 40.09 21.57
N GLN A 102 17.65 40.18 22.84
CA GLN A 102 18.50 40.69 23.93
C GLN A 102 19.69 39.76 24.21
N LEU A 103 19.45 38.45 24.35
CA LEU A 103 20.50 37.45 24.62
C LEU A 103 21.51 37.35 23.48
N ILE A 104 21.04 37.34 22.23
CA ILE A 104 21.89 37.32 21.04
C ILE A 104 22.72 38.59 20.99
N THR A 105 22.16 39.76 21.29
CA THR A 105 22.90 41.03 21.30
C THR A 105 24.03 41.01 22.34
N GLN A 106 23.78 40.52 23.55
CA GLN A 106 24.80 40.35 24.58
C GLN A 106 25.90 39.36 24.14
N THR A 107 25.51 38.22 23.59
CA THR A 107 26.44 37.21 23.06
C THR A 107 27.30 37.79 21.93
N GLN A 108 26.69 38.49 20.98
CA GLN A 108 27.40 39.17 19.89
C GLN A 108 28.36 40.23 20.43
N ALA A 109 27.98 40.99 21.46
CA ALA A 109 28.86 41.97 22.10
C ALA A 109 30.09 41.30 22.73
N LEU A 110 29.91 40.16 23.41
CA LEU A 110 31.01 39.37 23.98
C LEU A 110 31.94 38.82 22.89
N CYS A 111 31.39 38.23 21.83
CA CYS A 111 32.16 37.70 20.70
C CYS A 111 32.95 38.83 19.99
N ARG A 112 32.30 39.96 19.69
CA ARG A 112 32.96 41.12 19.09
C ARG A 112 34.07 41.65 20.01
N GLY A 113 33.80 41.76 21.31
CA GLY A 113 34.80 42.17 22.31
C GLY A 113 36.00 41.23 22.38
N TYR A 114 35.76 39.91 22.36
CA TYR A 114 36.81 38.90 22.34
C TYR A 114 37.68 39.01 21.08
N LEU A 115 37.04 39.08 19.89
CA LEU A 115 37.74 39.22 18.62
C LEU A 115 38.60 40.50 18.58
N ARG A 116 38.08 41.63 19.09
CA ARG A 116 38.84 42.89 19.16
C ARG A 116 40.02 42.79 20.11
N ARG A 117 39.88 42.14 21.28
CA ARG A 117 41.00 41.91 22.21
C ARG A 117 42.07 41.00 21.61
N LEU A 118 41.67 39.95 20.88
CA LEU A 118 42.61 39.06 20.19
C LEU A 118 43.37 39.82 19.09
N GLN A 119 42.68 40.63 18.30
CA GLN A 119 43.30 41.48 17.28
C GLN A 119 44.25 42.50 17.92
N LEU A 120 43.86 43.12 19.03
CA LEU A 120 44.68 44.08 19.75
C LEU A 120 45.94 43.42 20.31
N LYS A 121 45.83 42.21 20.88
CA LYS A 121 46.99 41.42 21.32
C LYS A 121 47.95 41.16 20.15
N ARG A 122 47.44 40.71 18.99
CA ARG A 122 48.26 40.54 17.78
C ARG A 122 48.96 41.84 17.36
N MET A 123 48.29 42.98 17.45
CA MET A 123 48.89 44.28 17.13
C MET A 123 49.99 44.67 18.14
N PHE A 124 49.80 44.42 19.43
CA PHE A 124 50.84 44.63 20.45
C PHE A 124 52.03 43.71 20.23
N ASP A 125 51.79 42.42 19.96
CA ASP A 125 52.83 41.45 19.67
C ASP A 125 53.61 41.88 18.41
N GLN A 126 52.92 42.27 17.33
CA GLN A 126 53.54 42.82 16.12
C GLN A 126 54.40 44.06 16.41
N ARG A 127 53.91 44.99 17.23
CA ARG A 127 54.68 46.19 17.61
C ARG A 127 55.96 45.81 18.35
N SER A 128 55.89 44.89 19.31
CA SER A 128 57.06 44.38 20.03
C SER A 128 58.02 43.63 19.11
N SER A 129 57.50 42.81 18.20
CA SER A 129 58.30 42.11 17.17
C SER A 129 59.03 43.08 16.26
N ILE A 130 58.40 44.19 15.86
CA ILE A 130 59.06 45.23 15.03
C ILE A 130 60.29 45.78 15.75
N PHE A 131 60.18 46.16 17.03
CA PHE A 131 61.33 46.64 17.80
C PHE A 131 62.42 45.58 17.94
N CYS A 132 62.03 44.34 18.24
CA CYS A 132 62.96 43.22 18.35
C CYS A 132 63.71 42.98 17.04
N ILE A 133 63.01 42.95 15.89
CA ILE A 133 63.61 42.77 14.56
C ILE A 133 64.55 43.94 14.25
N GLN A 134 64.11 45.19 14.42
CA GLN A 134 64.94 46.36 14.14
C GLN A 134 66.22 46.36 14.98
N TYR A 135 66.11 46.06 16.28
CA TYR A 135 67.27 45.96 17.17
C TYR A 135 68.20 44.82 16.75
N ASN A 136 67.66 43.61 16.53
CA ASN A 136 68.45 42.44 16.15
C ASN A 136 69.15 42.63 14.80
N ILE A 137 68.51 43.28 13.81
CA ILE A 137 69.16 43.61 12.54
C ILE A 137 70.35 44.54 12.78
N ARG A 138 70.18 45.61 13.58
CA ARG A 138 71.29 46.52 13.90
C ARG A 138 72.42 45.81 14.65
N ALA A 139 72.09 45.02 15.67
CA ALA A 139 73.06 44.23 16.42
C ALA A 139 73.79 43.21 15.54
N PHE A 140 73.06 42.49 14.69
CA PHE A 140 73.63 41.56 13.73
C PHE A 140 74.54 42.25 12.72
N MET A 141 74.16 43.43 12.21
CA MET A 141 75.02 44.20 11.30
C MET A 141 76.36 44.58 11.94
N ASN A 142 76.38 44.85 13.25
CA ASN A 142 77.61 45.10 14.00
C ASN A 142 78.44 43.82 14.23
N VAL A 143 77.78 42.69 14.51
CA VAL A 143 78.46 41.46 14.95
C VAL A 143 78.77 40.49 13.80
N LYS A 144 78.11 40.60 12.64
CA LYS A 144 78.27 39.66 11.50
C LYS A 144 79.71 39.56 10.98
N GLN A 145 80.50 40.62 11.11
CA GLN A 145 81.90 40.64 10.69
C GLN A 145 82.87 40.19 11.80
N TRP A 146 82.40 40.06 13.05
CA TRP A 146 83.21 39.68 14.21
C TRP A 146 83.72 38.23 14.08
N PRO A 147 85.04 37.98 14.23
CA PRO A 147 85.62 36.64 14.04
C PRO A 147 84.98 35.53 14.87
N TRP A 148 84.64 35.81 16.14
CA TRP A 148 83.99 34.84 17.03
C TRP A 148 82.58 34.44 16.57
N MET A 149 81.81 35.37 15.99
CA MET A 149 80.47 35.05 15.45
C MET A 149 80.56 34.18 14.19
N LYS A 150 81.55 34.42 13.33
CA LYS A 150 81.81 33.57 12.15
C LYS A 150 82.20 32.14 12.54
N LEU A 151 82.98 31.99 13.61
CA LEU A 151 83.32 30.68 14.17
C LEU A 151 82.07 29.96 14.70
N TYR A 152 81.23 30.65 15.48
CA TYR A 152 79.97 30.10 15.99
C TYR A 152 79.05 29.60 14.87
N PHE A 153 78.86 30.35 13.78
CA PHE A 153 78.04 29.90 12.65
C PHE A 153 78.59 28.66 11.92
N LYS A 154 79.92 28.46 11.93
CA LYS A 154 80.53 27.21 11.41
C LYS A 154 80.32 26.04 12.35
N LEU A 155 80.26 26.28 13.65
CA LEU A 155 80.09 25.25 14.68
C LEU A 155 78.63 24.87 14.94
N LYS A 156 77.69 25.83 14.86
CA LYS A 156 76.26 25.63 15.21
C LYS A 156 75.58 24.47 14.44
N PRO A 157 75.76 24.30 13.12
CA PRO A 157 75.17 23.18 12.38
C PRO A 157 75.73 21.80 12.77
N LEU A 158 76.86 21.76 13.48
CA LEU A 158 77.46 20.52 14.00
C LEU A 158 76.82 20.10 15.34
N LEU A 159 75.97 20.94 15.93
CA LEU A 159 75.27 20.71 17.22
C LEU A 159 73.83 20.17 17.02
N LYS A 160 73.60 19.41 15.95
CA LYS A 160 72.29 18.92 15.45
C LYS A 160 71.41 18.14 16.43
N SER A 161 71.92 17.69 17.57
CA SER A 161 71.21 16.73 18.45
C SER A 161 69.93 17.27 19.08
N VAL A 162 69.85 18.57 19.37
CA VAL A 162 68.74 19.14 20.14
C VAL A 162 67.48 19.40 19.30
N GLU A 163 67.62 19.69 18.01
CA GLU A 163 66.49 19.91 17.09
C GLU A 163 65.83 18.58 16.72
N THR A 164 66.63 17.53 16.48
CA THR A 164 66.14 16.19 16.17
C THR A 164 65.35 15.54 17.32
N GLU A 165 65.71 15.83 18.57
CA GLU A 165 64.97 15.30 19.74
C GLU A 165 63.56 15.88 19.86
N LYS A 166 63.39 17.19 19.59
CA LYS A 166 62.06 17.83 19.62
C LYS A 166 61.16 17.32 18.52
N GLU A 167 61.69 17.17 17.30
CA GLU A 167 60.94 16.60 16.18
C GLU A 167 60.52 15.16 16.48
N MET A 168 61.43 14.35 17.04
CA MET A 168 61.14 12.97 17.43
C MET A 168 60.05 12.89 18.51
N ALA A 169 60.06 13.79 19.50
CA ALA A 169 59.02 13.84 20.52
C ALA A 169 57.63 14.16 19.92
N THR A 170 57.55 15.16 19.03
CA THR A 170 56.28 15.49 18.36
C THR A 170 55.79 14.38 17.43
N MET A 171 56.71 13.67 16.78
CA MET A 171 56.37 12.55 15.91
C MET A 171 55.83 11.36 16.71
N LYS A 172 56.41 11.06 17.88
CA LYS A 172 55.92 10.01 18.80
C LYS A 172 54.52 10.31 19.32
N GLU A 173 54.25 11.55 19.73
CA GLU A 173 52.90 11.93 20.20
C GLU A 173 51.85 11.80 19.09
N ASN A 174 52.18 12.27 17.88
CA ASN A 174 51.27 12.12 16.73
C ASN A 174 51.05 10.66 16.36
N PHE A 175 52.10 9.83 16.43
CA PHE A 175 51.99 8.40 16.14
C PHE A 175 51.06 7.69 17.13
N GLU A 176 51.20 7.93 18.43
CA GLU A 176 50.33 7.33 19.44
C GLU A 176 48.87 7.79 19.29
N ARG A 177 48.63 9.08 19.03
CA ARG A 177 47.27 9.59 18.78
C ARG A 177 46.64 8.91 17.56
N MET A 178 47.37 8.83 16.45
CA MET A 178 46.86 8.19 15.22
C MET A 178 46.58 6.70 15.42
N LYS A 179 47.41 6.02 16.20
CA LYS A 179 47.24 4.60 16.53
C LYS A 179 45.99 4.37 17.37
N GLU A 180 45.73 5.21 18.37
CA GLU A 180 44.54 5.14 19.20
C GLU A 180 43.26 5.45 18.40
N GLU A 181 43.29 6.49 17.56
CA GLU A 181 42.17 6.83 16.67
C GLU A 181 41.87 5.71 15.67
N LEU A 182 42.90 5.10 15.09
CA LEU A 182 42.75 3.95 14.18
C LEU A 182 42.09 2.76 14.89
N ALA A 183 42.57 2.38 16.07
CA ALA A 183 42.00 1.28 16.85
C ALA A 183 40.53 1.53 17.21
N ASN A 184 40.20 2.74 17.65
CA ASN A 184 38.83 3.13 17.96
C ASN A 184 37.91 3.11 16.73
N SER A 185 38.41 3.56 15.58
CA SER A 185 37.67 3.54 14.32
C SER A 185 37.43 2.12 13.82
N GLU A 186 38.44 1.25 13.91
CA GLU A 186 38.32 -0.17 13.52
C GLU A 186 37.32 -0.93 14.39
N SER A 187 37.29 -0.68 15.70
CA SER A 187 36.29 -1.28 16.60
C SER A 187 34.87 -0.86 16.23
N LYS A 188 34.64 0.45 16.03
CA LYS A 188 33.33 0.98 15.62
C LYS A 188 32.89 0.46 14.24
N ARG A 189 33.82 0.34 13.30
CA ARG A 189 33.54 -0.23 11.97
C ARG A 189 33.04 -1.67 12.09
N LYS A 190 33.71 -2.50 12.89
CA LYS A 190 33.30 -3.90 13.12
C LYS A 190 31.90 -4.00 13.75
N GLU A 191 31.61 -3.21 14.79
CA GLU A 191 30.27 -3.19 15.41
C GLU A 191 29.16 -2.78 14.42
N LEU A 192 29.44 -1.80 13.54
CA LEU A 192 28.49 -1.35 12.53
C LEU A 192 28.31 -2.37 11.41
N GLU A 193 29.38 -3.06 11.00
CA GLU A 193 29.31 -4.15 10.02
C GLU A 193 28.46 -5.30 10.55
N GLU A 194 28.65 -5.71 11.80
CA GLU A 194 27.82 -6.75 12.45
C GLU A 194 26.34 -6.36 12.50
N ARG A 195 26.02 -5.13 12.92
CA ARG A 195 24.63 -4.63 12.91
C ARG A 195 24.04 -4.59 11.50
N THR A 196 24.83 -4.23 10.51
CA THR A 196 24.39 -4.18 9.11
C THR A 196 24.07 -5.58 8.60
N VAL A 197 24.90 -6.57 8.93
CA VAL A 197 24.63 -7.98 8.58
C VAL A 197 23.33 -8.47 9.23
N CYS A 198 23.10 -8.19 10.51
CA CYS A 198 21.84 -8.54 11.19
C CYS A 198 20.63 -7.90 10.51
N LEU A 199 20.67 -6.60 10.22
CA LEU A 199 19.56 -5.90 9.57
C LEU A 199 19.29 -6.40 8.14
N VAL A 200 20.35 -6.76 7.40
CA VAL A 200 20.21 -7.33 6.06
C VAL A 200 19.58 -8.72 6.13
N GLN A 201 19.91 -9.52 7.15
CA GLN A 201 19.29 -10.82 7.37
C GLN A 201 17.82 -10.67 7.73
N GLU A 202 17.48 -9.83 8.72
CA GLU A 202 16.08 -9.55 9.10
C GLU A 202 15.25 -9.05 7.92
N LYS A 203 15.82 -8.17 7.07
CA LYS A 203 15.17 -7.71 5.85
C LYS A 203 14.90 -8.86 4.88
N LYS A 204 15.86 -9.77 4.66
CA LYS A 204 15.69 -10.94 3.79
C LYS A 204 14.63 -11.89 4.34
N ASP A 205 14.63 -12.13 5.64
CA ASP A 205 13.65 -13.01 6.30
C ASP A 205 12.24 -12.43 6.18
N LEU A 206 12.07 -11.13 6.43
CA LEU A 206 10.79 -10.44 6.22
C LEU A 206 10.37 -10.45 4.75
N GLN A 207 11.30 -10.30 3.81
CA GLN A 207 11.00 -10.36 2.38
C GLN A 207 10.51 -11.76 1.96
N LEU A 208 11.14 -12.82 2.47
CA LEU A 208 10.69 -14.20 2.26
C LEU A 208 9.31 -14.45 2.88
N GLN A 209 9.07 -13.92 4.08
CA GLN A 209 7.77 -14.03 4.73
C GLN A 209 6.68 -13.33 3.92
N VAL A 210 6.94 -12.11 3.43
CA VAL A 210 5.99 -11.37 2.57
C VAL A 210 5.74 -12.13 1.27
N GLN A 211 6.77 -12.74 0.67
CA GLN A 211 6.57 -13.54 -0.54
C GLN A 211 5.69 -14.77 -0.28
N ALA A 212 5.94 -15.51 0.81
CA ALA A 212 5.12 -16.66 1.19
C ALA A 212 3.66 -16.26 1.49
N GLU A 213 3.43 -15.15 2.17
CA GLU A 213 2.08 -14.63 2.42
C GLU A 213 1.39 -14.19 1.12
N ASN A 214 2.11 -13.61 0.16
CA ASN A 214 1.55 -13.28 -1.15
C ASN A 214 1.18 -14.52 -1.97
N GLU A 215 1.99 -15.58 -1.92
CA GLU A 215 1.67 -16.87 -2.56
C GLU A 215 0.43 -17.50 -1.91
N ASN A 216 0.36 -17.51 -0.57
CA ASN A 216 -0.82 -17.96 0.17
C ASN A 216 -2.08 -17.14 -0.16
N LEU A 217 -1.93 -15.83 -0.34
CA LEU A 217 -3.03 -14.94 -0.73
C LEU A 217 -3.50 -15.26 -2.15
N ALA A 218 -2.58 -15.46 -3.10
CA ALA A 218 -2.93 -15.85 -4.47
C ALA A 218 -3.68 -17.20 -4.51
N ASP A 219 -3.24 -18.18 -3.72
CA ASP A 219 -3.93 -19.48 -3.58
C ASP A 219 -5.32 -19.33 -2.93
N ALA A 220 -5.49 -18.38 -2.01
CA ALA A 220 -6.79 -18.07 -1.42
C ALA A 220 -7.72 -17.36 -2.41
N GLU A 221 -7.19 -16.41 -3.20
CA GLU A 221 -7.91 -15.70 -4.26
C GLU A 221 -8.37 -16.69 -5.34
N GLU A 222 -7.50 -17.61 -5.78
CA GLU A 222 -7.89 -18.62 -6.77
C GLU A 222 -9.03 -19.52 -6.25
N ARG A 223 -8.94 -19.96 -4.99
CA ARG A 223 -10.02 -20.74 -4.35
C ARG A 223 -11.31 -19.93 -4.25
N CYS A 224 -11.25 -18.65 -3.91
CA CYS A 224 -12.40 -17.76 -3.90
C CYS A 224 -13.02 -17.61 -5.30
N ASP A 225 -12.21 -17.41 -6.33
CA ASP A 225 -12.68 -17.30 -7.72
C ASP A 225 -13.31 -18.60 -8.22
N GLN A 226 -12.73 -19.75 -7.88
CA GLN A 226 -13.32 -21.05 -8.19
C GLN A 226 -14.68 -21.22 -7.49
N LEU A 227 -14.80 -20.82 -6.23
CA LEU A 227 -16.07 -20.82 -5.49
C LEU A 227 -17.11 -19.86 -6.08
N ILE A 228 -16.69 -18.68 -6.55
CA ILE A 228 -17.58 -17.73 -7.23
C ILE A 228 -18.11 -18.34 -8.54
N LYS A 229 -17.25 -19.00 -9.32
CA LYS A 229 -17.65 -19.68 -10.56
C LYS A 229 -18.63 -20.83 -10.29
N THR A 230 -18.37 -21.67 -9.29
CA THR A 230 -19.29 -22.77 -8.94
C THR A 230 -20.60 -22.25 -8.37
N LYS A 231 -20.56 -21.21 -7.54
CA LYS A 231 -21.76 -20.52 -7.05
C LYS A 231 -22.61 -20.01 -8.21
N PHE A 232 -22.02 -19.34 -9.20
CA PHE A 232 -22.74 -18.86 -10.36
C PHE A 232 -23.41 -20.01 -11.15
N GLN A 233 -22.69 -21.11 -11.36
CA GLN A 233 -23.26 -22.30 -12.02
C GLN A 233 -24.43 -22.92 -11.23
N LEU A 234 -24.31 -22.96 -9.90
CA LEU A 234 -25.38 -23.44 -9.03
C LEU A 234 -26.59 -22.50 -9.04
N GLU A 235 -26.39 -21.18 -9.05
CA GLU A 235 -27.46 -20.20 -9.17
C GLU A 235 -28.21 -20.33 -10.49
N VAL A 236 -27.51 -20.59 -11.61
CA VAL A 236 -28.14 -20.89 -12.90
C VAL A 236 -28.96 -22.18 -12.83
N ARG A 237 -28.40 -23.27 -12.30
CA ARG A 237 -29.13 -24.54 -12.14
C ARG A 237 -30.34 -24.42 -11.24
N ILE A 238 -30.25 -23.63 -10.16
CA ILE A 238 -31.40 -23.36 -9.28
C ILE A 238 -32.50 -22.70 -10.11
N LYS A 239 -32.20 -21.64 -10.89
CA LYS A 239 -33.19 -20.99 -11.74
C LYS A 239 -33.83 -21.95 -12.75
N GLU A 240 -33.03 -22.75 -13.45
CA GLU A 240 -33.55 -23.74 -14.41
C GLU A 240 -34.47 -24.79 -13.76
N VAL A 241 -34.14 -25.24 -12.55
CA VAL A 241 -34.96 -26.22 -11.82
C VAL A 241 -36.22 -25.55 -11.26
N THR A 242 -36.14 -24.29 -10.83
CA THR A 242 -37.30 -23.51 -10.38
C THR A 242 -38.28 -23.28 -11.54
N GLU A 243 -37.81 -22.87 -12.72
CA GLU A 243 -38.66 -22.70 -13.91
C GLU A 243 -39.34 -24.03 -14.30
N LYS A 244 -38.61 -25.15 -14.31
CA LYS A 244 -39.21 -26.48 -14.58
C LYS A 244 -40.23 -26.90 -13.53
N LEU A 245 -40.00 -26.54 -12.26
CA LEU A 245 -40.95 -26.84 -11.20
C LEU A 245 -42.24 -26.04 -11.39
N GLU A 246 -42.13 -24.76 -11.76
CA GLU A 246 -43.28 -23.90 -12.08
C GLU A 246 -44.08 -24.46 -13.27
N ASP A 247 -43.41 -24.90 -14.34
CA ASP A 247 -44.05 -25.54 -15.50
C ASP A 247 -44.81 -26.83 -15.11
N GLU A 248 -44.19 -27.72 -14.31
CA GLU A 248 -44.83 -28.97 -13.85
C GLU A 248 -45.98 -28.70 -12.86
N GLU A 249 -45.88 -27.66 -12.04
CA GLU A 249 -46.99 -27.21 -11.17
C GLU A 249 -48.18 -26.71 -11.99
N GLU A 250 -47.94 -25.97 -13.09
CA GLU A 250 -48.97 -25.57 -14.04
C GLU A 250 -49.62 -26.77 -14.72
N ILE A 251 -48.83 -27.72 -15.25
CA ILE A 251 -49.32 -28.95 -15.87
C ILE A 251 -50.14 -29.77 -14.87
N ASN A 252 -49.70 -29.88 -13.61
CA ASN A 252 -50.43 -30.61 -12.59
C ASN A 252 -51.75 -29.93 -12.21
N ALA A 253 -51.79 -28.59 -12.16
CA ALA A 253 -53.02 -27.82 -11.97
C ALA A 253 -54.00 -28.05 -13.13
N ASP A 254 -53.50 -28.06 -14.37
CA ASP A 254 -54.28 -28.36 -15.58
C ASP A 254 -54.83 -29.79 -15.59
N LEU A 255 -54.00 -30.78 -15.24
CA LEU A 255 -54.41 -32.18 -15.10
C LEU A 255 -55.45 -32.35 -14.00
N ALA A 256 -55.29 -31.67 -12.86
CA ALA A 256 -56.27 -31.68 -11.78
C ALA A 256 -57.61 -31.05 -12.23
N ALA A 257 -57.56 -29.97 -13.00
CA ALA A 257 -58.76 -29.35 -13.57
C ALA A 257 -59.45 -30.27 -14.60
N ARG A 258 -58.69 -30.90 -15.50
CA ARG A 258 -59.22 -31.90 -16.45
C ARG A 258 -59.80 -33.11 -15.75
N LYS A 259 -59.12 -33.60 -14.71
CA LYS A 259 -59.60 -34.71 -13.87
C LYS A 259 -60.96 -34.38 -13.25
N ARG A 260 -61.12 -33.18 -12.66
CA ARG A 260 -62.42 -32.74 -12.13
C ARG A 260 -63.52 -32.74 -13.20
N LYS A 261 -63.24 -32.18 -14.39
CA LYS A 261 -64.21 -32.21 -15.50
C LYS A 261 -64.62 -33.63 -15.90
N LEU A 262 -63.66 -34.54 -16.02
CA LEU A 262 -63.94 -35.94 -16.35
C LEU A 262 -64.70 -36.66 -15.21
N GLU A 263 -64.40 -36.35 -13.96
CA GLU A 263 -65.16 -36.84 -12.79
C GLU A 263 -66.61 -36.33 -12.81
N ASP A 264 -66.81 -35.05 -13.12
CA ASP A 264 -68.13 -34.44 -13.29
C ASP A 264 -68.90 -35.13 -14.43
N GLU A 265 -68.31 -35.25 -15.63
CA GLU A 265 -68.90 -35.95 -16.79
C GLU A 265 -69.23 -37.42 -16.48
N CYS A 266 -68.34 -38.14 -15.80
CA CYS A 266 -68.61 -39.52 -15.38
C CYS A 266 -69.75 -39.60 -14.38
N SER A 267 -69.90 -38.60 -13.50
CA SER A 267 -71.00 -38.55 -12.54
C SER A 267 -72.34 -38.24 -13.21
N GLU A 268 -72.34 -37.39 -14.24
CA GLU A 268 -73.52 -37.10 -15.08
C GLU A 268 -73.93 -38.34 -15.88
N LEU A 269 -73.00 -38.99 -16.57
CA LEU A 269 -73.29 -40.23 -17.31
C LEU A 269 -73.81 -41.35 -16.40
N LYS A 270 -73.30 -41.46 -15.17
CA LYS A 270 -73.85 -42.42 -14.18
C LYS A 270 -75.29 -42.10 -13.82
N LYS A 271 -75.63 -40.82 -13.59
CA LYS A 271 -77.02 -40.41 -13.36
C LYS A 271 -77.91 -40.71 -14.56
N ASP A 272 -77.42 -40.42 -15.77
CA ASP A 272 -78.17 -40.72 -17.00
C ASP A 272 -78.41 -42.22 -17.16
N ILE A 273 -77.43 -43.07 -16.82
CA ILE A 273 -77.59 -44.54 -16.78
C ILE A 273 -78.63 -44.93 -15.74
N ASP A 274 -78.53 -44.44 -14.50
CA ASP A 274 -79.49 -44.73 -13.43
C ASP A 274 -80.93 -44.30 -13.82
N ASP A 275 -81.07 -43.13 -14.47
CA ASP A 275 -82.34 -42.62 -14.98
C ASP A 275 -82.86 -43.48 -16.15
N LEU A 276 -81.98 -43.90 -17.06
CA LEU A 276 -82.33 -44.82 -18.15
C LEU A 276 -82.74 -46.19 -17.61
N GLU A 277 -82.05 -46.75 -16.62
CA GLU A 277 -82.44 -47.99 -15.94
C GLU A 277 -83.80 -47.85 -15.26
N LEU A 278 -84.09 -46.71 -14.62
CA LEU A 278 -85.41 -46.40 -14.08
C LEU A 278 -86.49 -46.32 -15.17
N THR A 279 -86.18 -45.72 -16.34
CA THR A 279 -87.11 -45.69 -17.47
C THR A 279 -87.30 -47.06 -18.10
N LEU A 280 -86.27 -47.90 -18.16
CA LEU A 280 -86.32 -49.25 -18.69
C LEU A 280 -87.10 -50.17 -17.76
N ALA A 281 -86.91 -50.05 -16.43
CA ALA A 281 -87.74 -50.73 -15.44
C ALA A 281 -89.22 -50.28 -15.48
N LYS A 282 -89.50 -49.02 -15.82
CA LYS A 282 -90.88 -48.55 -16.10
C LYS A 282 -91.43 -49.16 -17.39
N ALA A 283 -90.64 -49.18 -18.47
CA ALA A 283 -91.02 -49.78 -19.75
C ALA A 283 -91.21 -51.30 -19.65
N GLU A 284 -90.43 -52.01 -18.84
CA GLU A 284 -90.61 -53.44 -18.55
C GLU A 284 -91.87 -53.70 -17.72
N LYS A 285 -92.22 -52.80 -16.77
CA LYS A 285 -93.52 -52.86 -16.09
C LYS A 285 -94.69 -52.61 -17.05
N GLU A 286 -94.53 -51.73 -18.05
CA GLU A 286 -95.52 -51.54 -19.13
C GLU A 286 -95.57 -52.75 -20.09
N LYS A 287 -94.43 -53.39 -20.39
CA LYS A 287 -94.37 -54.62 -21.19
C LYS A 287 -95.06 -55.79 -20.49
N HIS A 288 -94.86 -55.96 -19.19
CA HIS A 288 -95.60 -56.94 -18.38
C HIS A 288 -97.11 -56.65 -18.29
N ALA A 289 -97.53 -55.40 -18.49
CA ALA A 289 -98.95 -55.05 -18.64
C ALA A 289 -99.50 -55.41 -20.05
N THR A 290 -98.66 -55.45 -21.08
CA THR A 290 -99.03 -55.84 -22.45
C THR A 290 -98.88 -57.33 -22.78
N GLU A 291 -98.01 -58.08 -22.07
CA GLU A 291 -97.88 -59.55 -22.22
C GLU A 291 -99.02 -60.31 -21.53
N ASN A 292 -99.68 -59.75 -20.51
CA ASN A 292 -100.85 -60.37 -19.86
C ASN A 292 -102.19 -60.20 -20.61
N LYS A 293 -102.19 -59.66 -21.84
CA LYS A 293 -103.38 -59.56 -22.70
C LYS A 293 -103.29 -60.31 -24.04
N ALA A 294 -102.18 -60.99 -24.35
CA ALA A 294 -101.98 -61.61 -25.66
C ALA A 294 -101.87 -63.15 -25.63
N LEU A 295 -102.76 -63.80 -24.87
CA LEU A 295 -103.00 -65.25 -24.94
C LEU A 295 -104.48 -65.55 -25.20
N PHE A 296 -105.10 -64.88 -26.16
CA PHE A 296 -106.30 -65.42 -26.83
C PHE A 296 -106.56 -64.68 -28.15
N ILE A 297 -106.95 -65.45 -29.17
CA ILE A 297 -107.44 -65.02 -30.50
C ILE A 297 -106.30 -64.73 -31.49
N SER A 298 -105.72 -65.75 -32.12
CA SER A 298 -106.29 -66.59 -33.20
C SER A 298 -106.45 -65.84 -34.53
N ALA A 299 -105.56 -66.21 -35.44
CA ALA A 299 -105.83 -66.57 -36.84
C ALA A 299 -106.50 -65.54 -37.79
N ILE A 300 -105.76 -65.19 -38.85
CA ILE A 300 -106.10 -65.19 -40.30
C ILE A 300 -104.96 -64.40 -41.01
N CYS A 301 -103.91 -65.07 -41.49
CA CYS A 301 -103.68 -65.53 -42.88
C CYS A 301 -103.37 -64.45 -43.95
N MET A 302 -102.13 -64.55 -44.49
CA MET A 302 -101.69 -64.41 -45.90
C MET A 302 -101.72 -63.05 -46.64
N PHE A 303 -100.59 -62.63 -47.23
CA PHE A 303 -100.28 -62.81 -48.68
C PHE A 303 -99.25 -61.78 -49.27
N ASN A 304 -98.04 -62.27 -49.54
CA ASN A 304 -97.21 -62.15 -50.77
C ASN A 304 -96.85 -60.80 -51.50
N ASN A 305 -95.51 -60.60 -51.62
CA ASN A 305 -94.66 -60.30 -52.80
C ASN A 305 -94.56 -58.91 -53.51
N SER A 306 -93.28 -58.59 -53.86
CA SER A 306 -92.78 -57.87 -55.07
C SER A 306 -92.40 -56.37 -55.03
N CYS A 307 -91.06 -56.14 -55.10
CA CYS A 307 -90.26 -55.27 -55.97
C CYS A 307 -90.52 -53.75 -56.19
N SER A 308 -89.41 -52.99 -56.12
CA SER A 308 -89.00 -51.80 -56.91
C SER A 308 -88.97 -50.40 -56.26
N VAL A 309 -87.73 -49.96 -55.95
CA VAL A 309 -87.08 -48.68 -56.35
C VAL A 309 -87.90 -47.37 -56.31
N LYS A 310 -87.61 -46.45 -55.36
CA LYS A 310 -86.81 -45.20 -55.54
C LYS A 310 -86.96 -44.20 -54.37
N ASN A 311 -85.85 -43.46 -54.16
CA ASN A 311 -85.67 -42.14 -53.51
C ASN A 311 -85.35 -42.13 -52.01
N LEU A 312 -84.07 -41.92 -51.64
CA LEU A 312 -83.31 -40.65 -51.61
C LEU A 312 -83.70 -39.74 -50.42
N THR A 313 -83.30 -40.12 -49.19
CA THR A 313 -83.21 -39.14 -48.07
C THR A 313 -82.31 -39.57 -46.89
N GLU A 314 -81.38 -40.52 -47.05
CA GLU A 314 -80.53 -40.98 -45.92
C GLU A 314 -79.01 -41.02 -46.22
N GLU A 315 -78.58 -40.61 -47.42
CA GLU A 315 -77.15 -40.36 -47.72
C GLU A 315 -76.77 -38.87 -47.74
N MET A 316 -77.73 -37.95 -47.60
CA MET A 316 -77.45 -36.50 -47.51
C MET A 316 -77.16 -36.02 -46.08
N THR A 317 -77.69 -36.67 -45.05
CA THR A 317 -77.42 -36.31 -43.64
C THR A 317 -76.08 -36.86 -43.12
N GLY A 318 -75.63 -38.02 -43.63
CA GLY A 318 -74.29 -38.55 -43.34
C GLY A 318 -73.15 -37.77 -44.02
N LEU A 319 -73.41 -37.15 -45.17
CA LEU A 319 -72.47 -36.26 -45.84
C LEU A 319 -72.44 -34.84 -45.22
N ASP A 320 -73.56 -34.34 -44.69
CA ASP A 320 -73.58 -33.07 -43.93
C ASP A 320 -72.90 -33.19 -42.54
N GLU A 321 -73.04 -34.31 -41.84
CA GLU A 321 -72.35 -34.55 -40.56
C GLU A 321 -70.84 -34.75 -40.73
N THR A 322 -70.39 -35.37 -41.82
CA THR A 322 -68.97 -35.49 -42.15
C THR A 322 -68.41 -34.16 -42.66
N ALA A 323 -69.18 -33.35 -43.38
CA ALA A 323 -68.80 -31.99 -43.76
C ALA A 323 -68.63 -31.05 -42.55
N VAL A 324 -69.53 -31.10 -41.56
CA VAL A 324 -69.41 -30.28 -40.33
C VAL A 324 -68.22 -30.71 -39.46
N LYS A 325 -67.92 -32.02 -39.39
CA LYS A 325 -66.71 -32.53 -38.70
C LYS A 325 -65.44 -32.07 -39.39
N LEU A 326 -65.36 -32.15 -40.72
CA LEU A 326 -64.22 -31.67 -41.49
C LEU A 326 -64.05 -30.14 -41.40
N VAL A 327 -65.13 -29.36 -41.27
CA VAL A 327 -65.06 -27.91 -41.05
C VAL A 327 -64.54 -27.58 -39.65
N LYS A 328 -64.93 -28.33 -38.62
CA LYS A 328 -64.38 -28.17 -37.25
C LYS A 328 -62.91 -28.56 -37.18
N GLU A 329 -62.52 -29.68 -37.79
CA GLU A 329 -61.11 -30.10 -37.90
C GLU A 329 -60.27 -29.08 -38.67
N LYS A 330 -60.78 -28.53 -39.77
CA LYS A 330 -60.13 -27.45 -40.52
C LYS A 330 -59.92 -26.20 -39.66
N LYS A 331 -60.87 -25.86 -38.79
CA LYS A 331 -60.77 -24.69 -37.91
C LYS A 331 -59.74 -24.91 -36.79
N VAL A 332 -59.73 -26.09 -36.18
CA VAL A 332 -58.70 -26.49 -35.19
C VAL A 332 -57.31 -26.53 -35.84
N LEU A 333 -57.20 -27.04 -37.06
CA LEU A 333 -55.94 -27.02 -37.82
C LEU A 333 -55.50 -25.59 -38.20
N GLN A 334 -56.43 -24.69 -38.51
CA GLN A 334 -56.11 -23.28 -38.76
C GLN A 334 -55.65 -22.56 -37.49
N GLU A 335 -56.28 -22.82 -36.34
CA GLU A 335 -55.88 -22.28 -35.04
C GLU A 335 -54.50 -22.82 -34.62
N ALA A 336 -54.25 -24.12 -34.80
CA ALA A 336 -52.93 -24.72 -34.56
C ALA A 336 -51.85 -24.18 -35.52
N HIS A 337 -52.20 -23.91 -36.78
CA HIS A 337 -51.27 -23.30 -37.74
C HIS A 337 -50.96 -21.85 -37.34
N GLN A 338 -51.95 -21.09 -36.88
CA GLN A 338 -51.75 -19.72 -36.44
C GLN A 338 -50.88 -19.66 -35.18
N GLN A 339 -51.11 -20.55 -34.21
CA GLN A 339 -50.25 -20.69 -33.03
C GLN A 339 -48.81 -21.02 -33.42
N ALA A 340 -48.60 -21.97 -34.35
CA ALA A 340 -47.26 -22.32 -34.81
C ALA A 340 -46.55 -21.15 -35.53
N LEU A 341 -47.28 -20.23 -36.16
CA LEU A 341 -46.72 -19.02 -36.78
C LEU A 341 -46.32 -17.97 -35.74
N ASP A 342 -47.11 -17.84 -34.67
CA ASP A 342 -46.79 -16.93 -33.56
C ASP A 342 -45.60 -17.44 -32.74
N ASP A 343 -45.53 -18.75 -32.46
CA ASP A 343 -44.37 -19.38 -31.82
C ASP A 343 -43.09 -19.22 -32.67
N LEU A 344 -43.20 -19.33 -34.01
CA LEU A 344 -42.08 -19.11 -34.92
C LEU A 344 -41.55 -17.67 -34.82
N ARG A 345 -42.45 -16.68 -34.73
CA ARG A 345 -42.08 -15.26 -34.56
C ARG A 345 -41.36 -15.01 -33.24
N ASP A 346 -41.82 -15.60 -32.15
CA ASP A 346 -41.18 -15.47 -30.84
C ASP A 346 -39.77 -16.09 -30.85
N VAL A 347 -39.60 -17.22 -31.54
CA VAL A 347 -38.28 -17.83 -31.75
C VAL A 347 -37.38 -16.93 -32.60
N GLU A 348 -37.89 -16.31 -33.67
CA GLU A 348 -37.13 -15.37 -34.50
C GLU A 348 -36.67 -14.12 -33.72
N GLU A 349 -37.52 -13.55 -32.85
CA GLU A 349 -37.13 -12.45 -31.96
C GLU A 349 -36.08 -12.87 -30.93
N LYS A 350 -36.23 -14.05 -30.32
CA LYS A 350 -35.22 -14.62 -29.41
C LYS A 350 -33.89 -14.83 -30.12
N VAL A 351 -33.89 -15.35 -31.36
CA VAL A 351 -32.67 -15.50 -32.17
C VAL A 351 -32.05 -14.12 -32.48
N SER A 352 -32.86 -13.11 -32.80
CA SER A 352 -32.39 -11.73 -33.03
C SER A 352 -31.73 -11.12 -31.79
N THR A 353 -32.32 -11.29 -30.61
CA THR A 353 -31.76 -10.79 -29.35
C THR A 353 -30.49 -11.53 -28.95
N PHE A 354 -30.44 -12.87 -29.09
CA PHE A 354 -29.23 -13.66 -28.87
C PHE A 354 -28.11 -13.30 -29.84
N THR A 355 -28.42 -13.02 -31.11
CA THR A 355 -27.42 -12.59 -32.09
C THR A 355 -26.79 -11.24 -31.69
N LYS A 356 -27.59 -10.29 -31.20
CA LYS A 356 -27.08 -9.00 -30.69
C LYS A 356 -26.23 -9.18 -29.42
N ALA A 357 -26.63 -10.07 -28.52
CA ALA A 357 -25.87 -10.39 -27.31
C ALA A 357 -24.53 -11.06 -27.65
N LYS A 358 -24.52 -11.99 -28.60
CA LYS A 358 -23.31 -12.65 -29.13
C LYS A 358 -22.31 -11.64 -29.67
N VAL A 359 -22.74 -10.70 -30.52
CA VAL A 359 -21.85 -9.66 -31.08
C VAL A 359 -21.23 -8.78 -29.98
N LYS A 360 -22.00 -8.44 -28.92
CA LYS A 360 -21.47 -7.68 -27.78
C LYS A 360 -20.43 -8.47 -26.98
N LEU A 361 -20.67 -9.75 -26.75
CA LEU A 361 -19.72 -10.63 -26.07
C LEU A 361 -18.44 -10.81 -26.89
N GLU A 362 -18.55 -11.01 -28.20
CA GLU A 362 -17.38 -11.08 -29.11
C GLU A 362 -16.56 -9.79 -29.08
N GLN A 363 -17.21 -8.62 -29.04
CA GLN A 363 -16.51 -7.33 -28.89
C GLN A 363 -15.78 -7.21 -27.54
N GLN A 364 -16.38 -7.68 -26.45
CA GLN A 364 -15.75 -7.68 -25.13
C GLN A 364 -14.55 -8.63 -25.08
N VAL A 365 -14.67 -9.82 -25.66
CA VAL A 365 -13.56 -10.78 -25.80
C VAL A 365 -12.41 -10.15 -26.58
N ASN A 366 -12.67 -9.57 -27.75
CA ASN A 366 -11.64 -8.90 -28.56
C ASN A 366 -10.97 -7.69 -27.85
N GLN A 367 -11.64 -7.06 -26.87
CA GLN A 367 -11.06 -5.98 -26.07
C GLN A 367 -10.15 -6.52 -24.97
N VAL A 368 -10.55 -7.62 -24.32
CA VAL A 368 -9.75 -8.29 -23.29
C VAL A 368 -8.50 -8.93 -23.91
N GLU A 369 -8.63 -9.57 -25.07
CA GLU A 369 -7.48 -10.14 -25.81
C GLU A 369 -6.45 -9.07 -26.17
N ARG A 370 -6.89 -7.90 -26.67
CA ARG A 370 -5.97 -6.78 -26.93
C ARG A 370 -5.25 -6.28 -25.67
N SER A 371 -5.96 -6.21 -24.55
CA SER A 371 -5.38 -5.77 -23.27
C SER A 371 -4.37 -6.80 -22.75
N LEU A 372 -4.66 -8.10 -22.93
CA LEU A 372 -3.74 -9.19 -22.58
C LEU A 372 -2.47 -9.17 -23.43
N GLU A 373 -2.57 -8.88 -24.73
CA GLU A 373 -1.40 -8.76 -25.61
C GLU A 373 -0.51 -7.56 -25.23
N GLU A 374 -1.12 -6.43 -24.82
CA GLU A 374 -0.41 -5.25 -24.32
C GLU A 374 0.36 -5.54 -23.02
N GLU A 375 -0.29 -6.20 -22.06
CA GLU A 375 0.35 -6.63 -20.80
C GLU A 375 1.48 -7.63 -21.04
N ARG A 376 1.30 -8.60 -21.95
CA ARG A 376 2.36 -9.55 -22.34
C ARG A 376 3.57 -8.82 -22.91
N LYS A 377 3.35 -7.80 -23.74
CA LYS A 377 4.44 -6.99 -24.30
C LYS A 377 5.15 -6.18 -23.21
N GLY A 378 4.39 -5.60 -22.27
CA GLY A 378 4.93 -4.92 -21.09
C GLY A 378 5.79 -5.84 -20.22
N CYS A 379 5.34 -7.08 -19.99
CA CYS A 379 6.08 -8.07 -19.20
C CYS A 379 7.42 -8.45 -19.85
N LEU A 380 7.45 -8.64 -21.18
CA LEU A 380 8.69 -8.92 -21.93
C LEU A 380 9.70 -7.75 -21.86
N ASP A 381 9.22 -6.51 -21.93
CA ASP A 381 10.10 -5.34 -21.81
C ASP A 381 10.62 -5.18 -20.38
N LEU A 382 9.81 -5.47 -19.36
CA LEU A 382 10.25 -5.54 -17.97
C LEU A 382 11.32 -6.61 -17.76
N GLU A 383 11.14 -7.83 -18.28
CA GLU A 383 12.18 -8.87 -18.21
C GLU A 383 13.49 -8.44 -18.86
N ARG A 384 13.44 -7.75 -20.01
CA ARG A 384 14.64 -7.23 -20.66
C ARG A 384 15.36 -6.21 -19.78
N THR A 385 14.62 -5.30 -19.14
CA THR A 385 15.23 -4.31 -18.22
C THR A 385 15.82 -4.99 -16.98
N LYS A 386 15.13 -5.98 -16.42
CA LYS A 386 15.62 -6.79 -15.31
C LYS A 386 16.94 -7.47 -15.63
N ARG A 387 17.05 -8.14 -16.78
CA ARG A 387 18.31 -8.80 -17.22
C ARG A 387 19.47 -7.82 -17.38
N LYS A 388 19.22 -6.59 -17.84
CA LYS A 388 20.25 -5.54 -17.92
C LYS A 388 20.73 -5.13 -16.53
N LEU A 389 19.80 -4.86 -15.62
CA LEU A 389 20.15 -4.48 -14.24
C LEU A 389 20.87 -5.60 -13.49
N GLU A 390 20.52 -6.86 -13.72
CA GLU A 390 21.22 -8.02 -13.16
C GLU A 390 22.65 -8.15 -13.71
N ALA A 391 22.88 -7.82 -14.99
CA ALA A 391 24.22 -7.79 -15.57
C ALA A 391 25.06 -6.64 -15.00
N ASP A 392 24.49 -5.44 -14.88
CA ASP A 392 25.17 -4.29 -14.27
C ASP A 392 25.52 -4.55 -12.80
N LEU A 393 24.63 -5.23 -12.06
CA LEU A 393 24.88 -5.63 -10.68
C LEU A 393 26.05 -6.61 -10.56
N LYS A 394 26.16 -7.59 -11.48
CA LYS A 394 27.29 -8.52 -11.51
C LYS A 394 28.62 -7.81 -11.77
N LEU A 395 28.65 -6.89 -12.74
CA LEU A 395 29.86 -6.09 -13.03
C LEU A 395 30.28 -5.25 -11.82
N ALA A 396 29.32 -4.65 -11.11
CA ALA A 396 29.59 -3.91 -9.87
C ALA A 396 30.14 -4.82 -8.76
N GLN A 397 29.61 -6.04 -8.63
CA GLN A 397 30.13 -7.03 -7.67
C GLN A 397 31.56 -7.47 -8.00
N GLU A 398 31.86 -7.75 -9.27
CA GLU A 398 33.22 -8.08 -9.72
C GLU A 398 34.20 -6.93 -9.41
N THR A 399 33.80 -5.67 -9.66
CA THR A 399 34.61 -4.49 -9.34
C THR A 399 34.88 -4.35 -7.85
N ILE A 400 33.91 -4.68 -6.99
CA ILE A 400 34.11 -4.67 -5.53
C ILE A 400 35.14 -5.71 -5.11
N VAL A 401 35.05 -6.93 -5.65
CA VAL A 401 36.01 -8.00 -5.35
C VAL A 401 37.43 -7.62 -5.77
N ASP A 402 37.59 -6.99 -6.93
CA ASP A 402 38.90 -6.50 -7.38
C ASP A 402 39.47 -5.44 -6.43
N LEU A 403 38.65 -4.48 -5.98
CA LEU A 403 39.06 -3.46 -5.01
C LEU A 403 39.41 -4.07 -3.63
N GLU A 404 38.69 -5.10 -3.19
CA GLU A 404 38.99 -5.83 -1.96
C GLU A 404 40.34 -6.55 -2.05
N ASN A 405 40.64 -7.16 -3.20
CA ASN A 405 41.94 -7.80 -3.44
C ASN A 405 43.09 -6.77 -3.47
N GLU A 406 42.89 -5.62 -4.13
CA GLU A 406 43.87 -4.52 -4.12
C GLU A 406 44.13 -4.01 -2.71
N LYS A 407 43.08 -3.85 -1.90
CA LYS A 407 43.18 -3.45 -0.50
C LYS A 407 44.02 -4.46 0.30
N GLN A 408 43.73 -5.76 0.19
CA GLN A 408 44.50 -6.79 0.89
C GLN A 408 45.99 -6.75 0.53
N HIS A 409 46.30 -6.57 -0.76
CA HIS A 409 47.68 -6.47 -1.21
C HIS A 409 48.39 -5.19 -0.70
N LEU A 410 47.67 -4.07 -0.58
CA LEU A 410 48.19 -2.86 0.04
C LEU A 410 48.43 -3.05 1.54
N ASP A 411 47.50 -3.70 2.25
CA ASP A 411 47.64 -4.01 3.68
C ASP A 411 48.85 -4.92 3.95
N GLU A 412 49.10 -5.93 3.11
CA GLU A 412 50.29 -6.79 3.19
C GLU A 412 51.59 -6.01 2.95
N LYS A 413 51.60 -5.11 1.96
CA LYS A 413 52.76 -4.23 1.71
C LYS A 413 53.04 -3.32 2.90
N LEU A 414 51.99 -2.76 3.49
CA LEU A 414 52.10 -1.89 4.65
C LEU A 414 52.67 -2.66 5.84
N ARG A 415 52.18 -3.89 6.08
CA ARG A 415 52.70 -4.78 7.12
C ARG A 415 54.17 -5.15 6.94
N LYS A 416 54.62 -5.38 5.70
CA LYS A 416 56.05 -5.57 5.40
C LYS A 416 56.88 -4.32 5.70
N LYS A 417 56.36 -3.14 5.35
CA LYS A 417 57.01 -1.86 5.66
C LYS A 417 57.10 -1.59 7.15
N ASP A 418 56.08 -1.95 7.92
CA ASP A 418 56.11 -1.86 9.39
C ASP A 418 57.16 -2.79 10.00
N LEU A 419 57.30 -4.02 9.47
CA LEU A 419 58.36 -4.94 9.90
C LEU A 419 59.76 -4.40 9.59
N GLU A 420 59.98 -3.87 8.38
CA GLU A 420 61.25 -3.22 8.01
C GLU A 420 61.54 -2.02 8.92
N PHE A 421 60.53 -1.19 9.20
CA PHE A 421 60.65 -0.04 10.09
C PHE A 421 61.05 -0.45 11.51
N ASN A 422 60.36 -1.45 12.08
CA ASN A 422 60.68 -1.98 13.41
C ASN A 422 62.10 -2.56 13.48
N GLN A 423 62.56 -3.25 12.43
CA GLN A 423 63.94 -3.75 12.36
C GLN A 423 64.97 -2.61 12.32
N LEU A 424 64.70 -1.55 11.56
CA LEU A 424 65.57 -0.36 11.52
C LEU A 424 65.57 0.38 12.85
N GLN A 425 64.42 0.45 13.51
CA GLN A 425 64.30 1.07 14.84
C GLN A 425 65.11 0.31 15.89
N ASN A 426 65.01 -1.02 15.94
CA ASN A 426 65.82 -1.84 16.85
C ASN A 426 67.32 -1.65 16.61
N LYS A 427 67.77 -1.65 15.35
CA LYS A 427 69.18 -1.37 15.01
C LYS A 427 69.63 0.01 15.50
N ASN A 428 68.77 1.02 15.35
CA ASN A 428 69.07 2.36 15.83
C ASN A 428 69.19 2.43 17.36
N GLU A 429 68.34 1.69 18.10
CA GLU A 429 68.43 1.57 19.56
C GLU A 429 69.72 0.85 20.01
N GLU A 430 70.11 -0.23 19.33
CA GLU A 430 71.41 -0.91 19.58
C GLU A 430 72.60 0.02 19.34
N GLN A 431 72.53 0.84 18.30
CA GLN A 431 73.57 1.81 17.95
C GLN A 431 73.64 2.94 18.97
N GLN A 432 72.49 3.47 19.42
CA GLN A 432 72.41 4.46 20.50
C GLN A 432 72.95 3.92 21.83
N ASN A 433 72.64 2.67 22.18
CA ASN A 433 73.18 2.03 23.38
C ASN A 433 74.69 1.86 23.30
N SER A 434 75.20 1.48 22.12
CA SER A 434 76.64 1.37 21.85
C SER A 434 77.34 2.73 21.98
N ASP A 435 76.74 3.80 21.43
CA ASP A 435 77.23 5.17 21.55
C ASP A 435 77.23 5.66 23.01
N MET A 436 76.18 5.35 23.78
CA MET A 436 76.14 5.67 25.21
C MET A 436 77.26 4.98 25.99
N LEU A 437 77.48 3.69 25.72
CA LEU A 437 78.58 2.92 26.33
C LEU A 437 79.95 3.51 25.98
N LEU A 438 80.16 3.87 24.71
CA LEU A 438 81.39 4.53 24.25
C LEU A 438 81.57 5.90 24.92
N GLN A 439 80.53 6.72 25.00
CA GLN A 439 80.58 8.00 25.69
C GLN A 439 80.92 7.86 27.17
N LYS A 440 80.38 6.84 27.84
CA LYS A 440 80.69 6.56 29.25
C LYS A 440 82.16 6.19 29.43
N LYS A 441 82.68 5.33 28.55
CA LYS A 441 84.10 4.94 28.51
C LYS A 441 85.04 6.11 28.22
N ILE A 442 84.62 7.04 27.34
CA ILE A 442 85.37 8.27 27.06
C ILE A 442 85.45 9.15 28.31
N ARG A 443 84.36 9.30 29.07
CA ARG A 443 84.37 10.08 30.33
C ARG A 443 85.27 9.45 31.39
N GLU A 444 85.27 8.12 31.50
CA GLU A 444 86.14 7.40 32.43
C GLU A 444 87.63 7.54 32.10
N LEU A 445 87.99 7.69 30.82
CA LEU A 445 89.38 7.90 30.39
C LEU A 445 89.85 9.36 30.47
N GLN A 446 88.92 10.31 30.69
CA GLN A 446 89.20 11.74 30.82
C GLN A 446 89.27 12.24 32.27
N ALA A 447 88.92 11.39 33.24
CA ALA A 447 89.07 11.61 34.68
C ALA A 447 90.29 10.86 35.21
#